data_AF-A0AAN4Z3L6-F1
#
_entry.id   AF-A0AAN4Z3L6-F1
#
_cell.length_a   1.000
_cell.length_b   1.000
_cell.length_c   1.000
_cell.angle_alpha   90.00
_cell.angle_beta   90.00
_cell.angle_gamma   90.00
#
_symmetry.space_group_name_H-M   'P 1'
#
loop_
_entity.id
_entity.type
_entity.pdbx_description
1 polymer ?
#
loop_
_entity_poly.entity_id
_entity_poly.type
_entity_poly.pdbx_seq_one_letter_code
_entity_poly.pdbx_strand_id
1 'polypeptide(L)' 'QSPICPRTPVEGEPTARLYMIGVILANGTHHIYDNDPASRIRWDASLSTYFFVYEYGTMHFEEEIFAATCAYQ' A
#
# COMPACT_ATOMS: atom_id res chain seq x y z
N GLN A 1 -13.18 -3.29 1.73
CA GLN A 1 -12.18 -2.20 1.77
C GLN A 1 -11.57 -2.11 0.37
N SER A 2 -11.42 -0.90 -0.19
CA SER A 2 -10.82 -0.76 -1.53
C SER A 2 -9.32 -1.07 -1.48
N PRO A 3 -8.74 -1.65 -2.55
CA PRO A 3 -7.30 -1.90 -2.60
C PRO A 3 -6.52 -0.58 -2.65
N ILE A 4 -5.29 -0.56 -2.13
CA ILE A 4 -4.43 0.64 -2.15
C ILE A 4 -4.16 1.07 -3.59
N CYS A 5 -3.76 0.12 -4.44
CA CYS A 5 -3.56 0.35 -5.87
C CYS A 5 -4.54 -0.50 -6.70
N PRO A 6 -4.91 -0.05 -7.92
CA PRO A 6 -5.79 -0.82 -8.78
C PRO A 6 -5.26 -2.24 -9.01
N ARG A 7 -6.15 -3.24 -8.98
CA ARG A 7 -5.83 -4.65 -9.32
C ARG A 7 -6.71 -5.19 -10.44
N THR A 8 -7.59 -4.35 -10.96
CA THR A 8 -8.44 -4.62 -12.11
C THR A 8 -7.97 -3.71 -13.24
N PRO A 9 -8.25 -4.07 -14.50
CA PRO A 9 -8.03 -3.16 -15.62
C PRO A 9 -8.67 -1.81 -15.32
N VAL A 10 -7.92 -0.73 -15.51
CA VAL A 10 -8.52 0.60 -15.54
C VAL A 10 -9.19 0.80 -16.89
N GLU A 11 -10.11 1.76 -16.96
CA GLU A 11 -10.87 2.01 -18.18
C GLU A 11 -9.93 2.23 -19.39
N GLY A 12 -10.22 1.53 -20.49
CA GLY A 12 -9.39 1.56 -21.70
C GLY A 12 -8.30 0.48 -21.76
N GLU A 13 -8.15 -0.36 -20.73
CA GLU A 13 -7.14 -1.42 -20.72
C GLU A 13 -7.71 -2.83 -20.90
N PRO A 14 -7.07 -3.68 -21.72
CA PRO A 14 -7.50 -5.06 -21.92
C PRO A 14 -7.17 -5.97 -20.72
N THR A 15 -6.22 -5.57 -19.87
CA THR A 15 -5.69 -6.34 -18.74
C THR A 15 -5.28 -5.40 -17.60
N ALA A 16 -5.27 -5.90 -16.36
CA ALA A 16 -4.79 -5.13 -15.22
C ALA A 16 -3.28 -4.90 -15.30
N ARG A 17 -2.81 -3.67 -15.04
CA ARG A 17 -1.39 -3.41 -14.81
C ARG A 17 -0.93 -4.05 -13.51
N LEU A 18 0.33 -4.48 -13.48
CA LEU A 18 1.01 -4.88 -12.26
C LEU A 18 1.48 -3.62 -11.52
N TYR A 19 0.76 -3.26 -10.47
CA TYR A 19 1.14 -2.17 -9.58
C TYR A 19 1.92 -2.70 -8.38
N MET A 20 2.92 -1.95 -7.98
CA MET A 20 3.58 -2.02 -6.68
C MET A 20 3.20 -0.81 -5.83
N ILE A 21 3.32 -0.94 -4.52
CA ILE A 21 3.06 0.13 -3.56
C ILE A 21 4.41 0.70 -3.14
N GLY A 22 4.77 1.86 -3.66
CA GLY A 22 5.93 2.61 -3.18
C GLY A 22 5.55 3.43 -1.95
N VAL A 23 6.32 3.35 -0.88
CA VAL A 23 6.10 4.13 0.34
C VAL A 23 7.33 4.91 0.74
N ILE A 24 7.10 6.09 1.34
CA ILE A 24 8.12 6.85 2.05
C ILE A 24 7.84 6.63 3.54
N LEU A 25 8.80 6.04 4.25
CA LEU A 25 8.72 5.81 5.68
C LEU A 25 8.86 7.11 6.46
N ALA A 26 8.49 7.10 7.74
CA ALA A 26 8.68 8.25 8.64
C ALA A 26 10.14 8.72 8.74
N ASN A 27 11.11 7.82 8.53
CA ASN A 27 12.54 8.14 8.51
C ASN A 27 13.05 8.64 7.15
N GLY A 28 12.18 8.80 6.15
CA GLY A 28 12.51 9.26 4.79
C GLY A 28 13.02 8.18 3.84
N THR A 29 13.16 6.94 4.30
CA THR A 29 13.55 5.80 3.44
C THR A 29 12.41 5.44 2.49
N HIS A 30 12.74 4.98 1.29
CA HIS A 30 11.78 4.49 0.32
C HIS A 30 11.73 2.96 0.32
N HIS A 31 10.54 2.38 0.52
CA HIS A 31 10.28 0.94 0.43
C HIS A 31 9.26 0.64 -0.68
N ILE A 32 9.29 -0.59 -1.19
CA ILE A 32 8.33 -1.09 -2.18
C ILE A 32 7.69 -2.36 -1.63
N TYR A 33 6.36 -2.39 -1.65
CA TYR A 33 5.54 -3.53 -1.25
C TYR A 33 4.70 -4.05 -2.41
N ASP A 34 4.35 -5.33 -2.37
CA ASP A 34 3.41 -5.92 -3.31
C ASP A 34 2.01 -5.33 -3.11
N ASN A 35 1.27 -5.16 -4.21
CA ASN A 35 -0.14 -4.73 -4.16
C ASN A 35 -1.08 -5.88 -3.78
N ASP A 36 -0.87 -6.44 -2.59
CA ASP A 36 -1.62 -7.60 -2.08
C ASP A 36 -2.98 -7.20 -1.47
N PRO A 37 -4.05 -8.00 -1.67
CA PRO A 37 -5.33 -7.89 -0.94
C PRO A 37 -5.27 -7.75 0.59
N ALA A 38 -4.25 -8.33 1.23
CA ALA A 38 -3.99 -8.24 2.66
C ALA A 38 -3.48 -6.86 3.12
N SER A 39 -3.06 -6.01 2.18
CA SER A 39 -2.48 -4.71 2.47
C SER A 39 -3.53 -3.60 2.57
N ARG A 40 -3.39 -2.72 3.56
CA ARG A 40 -4.23 -1.53 3.73
C ARG A 40 -3.42 -0.37 4.33
N ILE A 41 -3.84 0.86 4.03
CA ILE A 41 -3.35 2.06 4.73
C ILE A 41 -4.34 2.40 5.84
N ARG A 42 -3.82 2.59 7.05
CA ARG A 42 -4.59 2.94 8.24
C ARG A 42 -4.14 4.29 8.76
N TRP A 43 -5.10 5.17 9.05
CA TRP A 43 -4.83 6.39 9.82
C TRP A 43 -4.87 6.08 11.32
N ASP A 44 -3.87 6.54 12.06
CA ASP A 44 -3.89 6.53 13.52
C ASP A 44 -4.07 7.96 14.07
N ALA A 45 -5.25 8.24 14.61
CA ALA A 45 -5.59 9.57 15.11
C ALA A 45 -4.84 9.95 16.39
N SER A 46 -4.35 8.98 17.17
CA SER A 46 -3.62 9.25 18.41
C SER A 46 -2.19 9.73 18.14
N LEU A 47 -1.58 9.19 17.10
CA LEU A 47 -0.22 9.53 16.65
C LEU A 47 -0.23 10.58 15.53
N SER A 48 -1.39 10.87 14.95
CA SER A 48 -1.54 11.74 13.78
C SER A 48 -0.65 11.31 12.60
N THR A 49 -0.60 10.01 12.33
CA THR A 49 0.25 9.42 11.29
C THR A 49 -0.46 8.28 10.56
N TYR A 50 0.03 7.95 9.35
CA TYR A 50 -0.46 6.84 8.56
C TYR A 50 0.44 5.61 8.73
N PHE A 51 -0.16 4.43 8.68
CA PHE A 51 0.54 3.15 8.70
C PHE A 51 0.22 2.36 7.43
N PHE A 52 1.25 1.76 6.84
CA PHE A 52 1.07 0.61 5.97
C PHE A 52 0.87 -0.62 6.86
N VAL A 53 -0.17 -1.40 6.60
CA VAL A 53 -0.48 -2.62 7.35
C VAL A 53 -0.64 -3.77 6.38
N TYR A 54 0.06 -4.86 6.64
CA TYR A 54 -0.13 -6.14 5.98
C TYR A 54 -0.61 -7.18 7.00
N GLU A 55 -1.68 -7.89 6.66
CA GLU A 55 -2.24 -8.92 7.53
C GLU A 55 -2.73 -10.12 6.72
N TYR A 56 -2.01 -11.24 6.80
CA TYR A 56 -2.36 -12.49 6.12
C TYR A 56 -2.16 -13.69 7.05
N GLY A 57 -3.26 -14.33 7.44
CA GLY A 57 -3.23 -15.43 8.39
C GLY A 57 -2.68 -14.97 9.75
N THR A 58 -1.53 -15.51 10.16
CA THR A 58 -0.83 -15.12 11.39
C THR A 58 0.24 -14.06 11.16
N MET A 59 0.55 -13.73 9.90
CA MET A 59 1.51 -12.69 9.57
C MET A 59 0.86 -11.33 9.74
N HIS A 60 1.40 -10.53 10.65
CA HIS A 60 1.01 -9.14 10.85
C HIS A 60 2.26 -8.27 10.84
N PHE A 61 2.22 -7.24 10.01
CA PHE A 61 3.28 -6.27 9.85
C PHE A 61 2.62 -4.89 9.74
N GLU A 62 3.11 -3.92 10.49
CA GLU A 62 2.77 -2.52 10.29
C GLU A 62 4.01 -1.63 10.35
N GLU A 63 3.99 -0.57 9.55
CA GLU A 63 5.07 0.41 9.48
C GLU A 63 4.51 1.81 9.28
N GLU A 64 5.07 2.77 10.01
CA GLU A 64 4.69 4.17 9.88
C GLU A 64 5.17 4.74 8.54
N ILE A 65 4.24 5.33 7.79
CA ILE A 65 4.48 5.90 6.46
C ILE A 65 4.10 7.37 6.43
N PHE A 66 4.92 8.16 5.74
CA PHE A 66 4.63 9.55 5.43
C PHE A 66 3.81 9.69 4.14
N ALA A 67 4.08 8.82 3.15
CA ALA A 67 3.38 8.82 1.88
C ALA A 67 3.35 7.41 1.26
N ALA A 68 2.35 7.17 0.41
CA ALA A 68 2.26 5.98 -0.42
C ALA A 68 1.85 6.38 -1.84
N THR A 69 2.37 5.67 -2.85
CA THR A 69 2.05 5.87 -4.26
C THR A 69 1.95 4.53 -4.98
N CYS A 70 1.13 4.50 -6.02
CA CYS A 70 1.07 3.37 -6.94
C CYS A 70 2.16 3.52 -8.00
N ALA A 71 3.17 2.67 -7.92
CA ALA A 71 4.22 2.57 -8.93
C ALA A 71 3.82 1.48 -9.94
N TYR A 72 3.97 1.76 -11.23
CA TYR A 72 3.84 0.75 -12.26
C TYR A 72 5.21 0.10 -12.50
N GLN A 73 5.22 -1.21 -12.76
CA GLN A 73 6.39 -1.90 -13.29
C GLN A 73 6.26 -2.08 -14.81
#